data_AF-A0A3D4TGK3-F1
#
_entry.id   AF-A0A3D4TGK3-F1
#
_cell.length_a   1.000
_cell.length_b   1.000
_cell.length_c   1.000
_cell.angle_alpha   90.00
_cell.angle_beta   90.00
_cell.angle_gamma   90.00
#
_symmetry.space_group_name_H-M   'P 1'
#
loop_
_entity.id
_entity.type
_entity.pdbx_description
1 polymer ?
#
loop_
_entity_poly.entity_id
_entity_poly.type
_entity_poly.pdbx_seq_one_letter_code
_entity_poly.pdbx_strand_id
1 'polypeptide(L)'
;MAGKGTQTPPYWYDGTPVPWTMRLLAPLYAGVTALRRRAYRRGWRKRHSLPVPVIVVGNITAGGTGKTPLTIALVERLRAAGWKPGVASRGYGREDADKPLWVQADTPTAKGGDEPVLIAWKTGVPVRVDRDRVAAGKALIEAGCDVIVCDDGLQHYRLARDIEI
;
A
#
# COMPACT_ATOMS: atom_id res chain seq x y z
N MET A 1 -28.17 7.45 -14.03
CA MET A 1 -28.48 7.67 -12.60
C MET A 1 -27.22 7.38 -11.81
N ALA A 2 -26.48 8.42 -11.41
CA ALA A 2 -25.23 8.28 -10.65
C ALA A 2 -25.57 7.81 -9.23
N GLY A 3 -25.09 6.63 -8.86
CA GLY A 3 -25.22 6.11 -7.49
C GLY A 3 -24.57 7.07 -6.51
N LYS A 4 -25.30 7.46 -5.47
CA LYS A 4 -24.80 8.27 -4.35
C LYS A 4 -23.49 7.67 -3.85
N GLY A 5 -22.37 8.36 -4.07
CA GLY A 5 -21.12 8.06 -3.38
C GLY A 5 -21.42 8.08 -1.88
N THR A 6 -21.03 7.02 -1.18
CA THR A 6 -21.22 6.89 0.26
C THR A 6 -20.62 8.12 0.93
N GLN A 7 -21.47 9.02 1.44
CA GLN A 7 -20.99 10.17 2.22
C GLN A 7 -20.24 9.64 3.43
N THR A 8 -19.02 10.12 3.63
CA THR A 8 -18.23 9.77 4.81
C THR A 8 -18.99 10.20 6.06
N PRO A 9 -19.01 9.39 7.13
CA PRO A 9 -19.74 9.76 8.33
C PRO A 9 -19.24 11.09 8.92
N PRO A 10 -20.13 11.94 9.44
CA PRO A 10 -19.76 13.28 9.94
C PRO A 10 -18.76 13.24 11.11
N TYR A 11 -18.61 12.11 11.80
CA TYR A 11 -17.63 11.92 12.87
C TYR A 11 -16.20 11.67 12.36
N TRP A 12 -15.97 11.68 11.05
CA TRP A 12 -14.62 11.55 10.47
C TRP A 12 -13.85 12.87 10.42
N TYR A 13 -14.53 13.97 10.08
CA TYR A 13 -13.88 15.26 9.82
C TYR A 13 -14.56 16.44 10.51
N ASP A 14 -15.83 16.33 10.92
CA ASP A 14 -16.62 17.48 11.38
C ASP A 14 -16.60 17.66 12.90
N GLY A 15 -15.67 17.02 13.62
CA GLY A 15 -15.53 17.13 15.07
C GLY A 15 -16.70 16.54 15.88
N THR A 16 -17.66 15.88 15.23
CA THR A 16 -18.78 15.25 15.93
C THR A 16 -18.30 14.06 16.78
N PRO A 17 -18.85 13.87 17.99
CA PRO A 17 -18.42 12.79 18.88
C PRO A 17 -18.63 11.42 18.24
N VAL A 18 -17.58 10.59 18.25
CA VAL A 18 -17.67 9.20 17.77
C VAL A 18 -18.71 8.44 18.61
N PRO A 19 -19.64 7.68 17.98
CA PRO A 19 -20.63 6.88 18.68
C PRO A 19 -20.02 5.95 19.73
N TRP A 20 -20.67 5.81 20.88
CA TRP A 20 -20.14 5.04 22.02
C TRP A 20 -19.94 3.55 21.69
N THR A 21 -20.76 2.98 20.82
CA THR A 21 -20.60 1.59 20.32
C THR A 21 -19.28 1.42 19.56
N MET A 22 -18.89 2.40 18.75
CA MET A 22 -17.59 2.41 18.05
C MET A 22 -16.43 2.61 19.03
N ARG A 23 -16.62 3.44 20.07
CA ARG A 23 -15.62 3.62 21.14
C ARG A 23 -15.36 2.34 21.93
N LEU A 24 -16.36 1.47 22.11
CA LEU A 24 -16.17 0.15 22.74
C LEU A 24 -15.40 -0.83 21.84
N LEU A 25 -15.52 -0.71 20.52
CA LEU A 25 -14.75 -1.54 19.58
C LEU A 25 -13.28 -1.11 19.45
N ALA A 26 -12.98 0.16 19.74
CA ALA A 26 -11.63 0.71 19.66
C ALA A 26 -10.58 -0.05 20.51
N PRO A 27 -10.78 -0.31 21.82
CA PRO A 27 -9.81 -1.04 22.63
C PRO A 27 -9.66 -2.51 22.19
N LEU A 28 -10.73 -3.15 21.71
CA LEU A 28 -10.66 -4.51 21.16
C LEU A 28 -9.78 -4.54 19.91
N TYR A 29 -10.01 -3.62 18.97
CA TYR A 29 -9.20 -3.48 17.77
C TYR A 29 -7.74 -3.15 18.09
N ALA A 30 -7.51 -2.24 19.06
CA ALA A 30 -6.17 -1.89 19.54
C ALA A 30 -5.46 -3.11 20.16
N GLY A 31 -6.16 -3.94 20.94
CA GLY A 31 -5.63 -5.16 21.52
C GLY A 31 -5.20 -6.18 20.46
N VAL A 32 -6.08 -6.45 19.47
CA VAL A 32 -5.79 -7.39 18.37
C VAL A 32 -4.61 -6.91 17.51
N THR A 33 -4.58 -5.62 17.15
CA THR A 33 -3.48 -5.04 16.36
C THR A 33 -2.16 -5.02 17.14
N ALA A 34 -2.19 -4.72 18.44
CA ALA A 34 -1.02 -4.78 19.32
C ALA A 34 -0.48 -6.20 19.46
N LEU A 35 -1.36 -7.20 19.63
CA LEU A 35 -0.97 -8.61 19.69
C LEU A 35 -0.35 -9.06 18.36
N ARG A 36 -0.97 -8.71 17.23
CA ARG A 36 -0.43 -8.98 15.89
C ARG A 36 0.95 -8.35 15.71
N ARG A 37 1.13 -7.07 16.06
CA ARG A 37 2.43 -6.39 16.00
C ARG A 37 3.46 -7.06 16.92
N ARG A 38 3.06 -7.46 18.13
CA ARG A 38 3.94 -8.15 19.10
C ARG A 38 4.36 -9.53 18.60
N ALA A 39 3.48 -10.27 17.93
CA ALA A 39 3.81 -11.56 17.32
C ALA A 39 4.86 -11.43 16.21
N TYR A 40 4.74 -10.44 15.32
CA TYR A 40 5.78 -10.17 14.31
C TYR A 40 7.08 -9.66 14.94
N ARG A 41 7.02 -8.79 15.95
CA ARG A 41 8.22 -8.30 16.68
C ARG A 41 8.98 -9.42 17.39
N ARG A 42 8.25 -10.34 18.03
CA ARG A 42 8.82 -11.50 18.73
C ARG A 42 9.31 -12.62 17.79
N GLY A 43 9.18 -12.46 16.48
CA GLY A 43 9.60 -13.46 15.49
C GLY A 43 8.66 -14.68 15.38
N TRP A 44 7.53 -14.68 16.08
CA TRP A 44 6.54 -15.77 16.04
C TRP A 44 5.87 -15.92 14.66
N ARG A 45 6.00 -14.91 13.80
CA ARG A 45 5.59 -14.96 12.40
C ARG A 45 6.79 -14.64 11.51
N LYS A 46 7.01 -15.48 10.50
CA LYS A 46 8.10 -15.33 9.53
C LYS A 46 7.95 -14.00 8.78
N ARG A 47 9.03 -13.23 8.76
CA ARG A 47 9.21 -12.10 7.84
C ARG A 47 10.03 -12.61 6.66
N HIS A 48 9.67 -12.19 5.46
CA HIS A 48 10.40 -12.50 4.24
C HIS A 48 11.19 -11.26 3.85
N SER A 49 12.51 -11.35 3.87
CA SER A 49 13.37 -10.36 3.26
C SER A 49 13.46 -10.57 1.75
N LEU A 50 13.63 -9.48 1.03
CA LEU A 50 13.98 -9.49 -0.38
C LEU A 50 15.47 -9.14 -0.50
N PRO A 51 16.15 -9.58 -1.57
CA PRO A 51 17.56 -9.28 -1.80
C PRO A 51 17.84 -7.83 -2.19
N VAL A 52 16.80 -7.00 -2.33
CA VAL A 52 16.88 -5.58 -2.69
C VAL A 52 16.23 -4.72 -1.60
N PRO A 53 16.60 -3.44 -1.46
CA PRO A 53 15.98 -2.55 -0.48
C PRO A 53 14.47 -2.40 -0.71
N VAL A 54 13.71 -2.46 0.38
CA VAL A 54 12.26 -2.28 0.40
C VAL A 54 11.89 -1.04 1.20
N ILE A 55 11.34 -0.04 0.52
CA ILE A 55 10.84 1.21 1.10
C ILE A 55 9.32 1.12 1.18
N VAL A 56 8.76 1.28 2.37
CA VAL A 56 7.30 1.33 2.58
C VAL A 56 6.88 2.78 2.75
N VAL A 57 5.95 3.23 1.93
CA VAL A 57 5.24 4.50 2.11
C VAL A 57 3.85 4.18 2.64
N GLY A 58 3.45 4.77 3.75
CA GLY A 58 2.08 4.63 4.19
C GLY A 58 1.62 5.67 5.19
N ASN A 59 0.37 5.51 5.63
CA ASN A 59 -0.23 6.42 6.58
C ASN A 59 -1.02 5.65 7.66
N ILE A 60 -1.09 6.21 8.86
CA ILE A 60 -1.80 5.65 10.00
C ILE A 60 -3.30 6.00 9.95
N THR A 61 -3.68 7.05 9.22
CA THR A 61 -5.07 7.54 9.07
C THR A 61 -5.72 7.05 7.78
N ALA A 62 -7.01 6.68 7.87
CA ALA A 62 -7.86 6.44 6.69
C ALA A 62 -8.23 7.79 6.04
N GLY A 63 -7.97 7.95 4.73
CA GLY A 63 -8.28 9.16 3.96
C GLY A 63 -7.18 9.56 2.96
N GLY A 64 -7.47 10.56 2.12
CA GLY A 64 -6.56 11.12 1.12
C GLY A 64 -5.40 11.86 1.78
N THR A 65 -4.29 11.17 1.99
CA THR A 65 -3.20 11.59 2.90
C THR A 65 -1.90 11.89 2.16
N GLY A 66 -1.99 12.18 0.86
CA GLY A 66 -0.82 12.54 0.05
C GLY A 66 0.16 11.40 -0.23
N LYS A 67 -0.19 10.15 0.12
CA LYS A 67 0.64 8.96 -0.12
C LYS A 67 1.03 8.81 -1.58
N THR A 68 0.06 8.89 -2.50
CA THR A 68 0.33 8.70 -3.93
C THR A 68 1.27 9.78 -4.50
N PRO A 69 1.06 11.09 -4.24
CA PRO A 69 2.06 12.12 -4.57
C PRO A 69 3.45 11.86 -3.98
N LEU A 70 3.53 11.43 -2.72
CA LEU A 70 4.80 11.12 -2.06
C LEU A 70 5.50 9.91 -2.71
N THR A 71 4.75 8.85 -3.00
CA THR A 71 5.25 7.65 -3.69
C THR A 71 5.79 8.02 -5.07
N ILE A 72 5.07 8.84 -5.84
CA ILE A 72 5.54 9.34 -7.15
C ILE A 72 6.84 10.13 -7.00
N ALA A 73 6.88 11.09 -6.07
CA ALA A 73 8.07 11.91 -5.84
C ALA A 73 9.29 11.09 -5.40
N LEU A 74 9.07 10.07 -4.55
CA LEU A 74 10.11 9.14 -4.11
C LEU A 74 10.64 8.31 -5.27
N VAL A 75 9.75 7.73 -6.08
CA VAL A 75 10.12 6.93 -7.25
C VAL A 75 10.95 7.76 -8.23
N GLU A 76 10.51 8.98 -8.56
CA GLU A 76 11.25 9.89 -9.44
C GLU A 76 12.63 10.25 -8.87
N ARG A 77 12.71 10.50 -7.56
CA ARG A 77 14.00 10.78 -6.90
C ARG A 77 14.94 9.59 -6.92
N LEU A 78 14.44 8.37 -6.74
CA LEU A 78 15.24 7.14 -6.84
C LEU A 78 15.78 6.94 -8.26
N ARG A 79 14.93 7.17 -9.28
CA ARG A 79 15.36 7.13 -10.69
C ARG A 79 16.43 8.17 -10.98
N ALA A 80 16.24 9.40 -10.51
CA ALA A 80 17.22 10.48 -10.68
C ALA A 80 18.57 10.14 -10.00
N ALA A 81 18.54 9.34 -8.93
CA ALA A 81 19.73 8.82 -8.27
C ALA A 81 20.33 7.56 -8.93
N GLY A 82 19.79 7.11 -10.08
CA GLY A 82 20.32 5.98 -10.86
C GLY A 82 19.74 4.60 -10.51
N TRP A 83 18.77 4.52 -9.59
CA TRP A 83 18.10 3.27 -9.25
C TRP A 83 17.03 2.89 -10.28
N LYS A 84 16.66 1.62 -10.31
CA LYS A 84 15.55 1.03 -11.06
C LYS A 84 14.41 0.64 -10.10
N PRO A 85 13.60 1.60 -9.65
CA PRO A 85 12.52 1.33 -8.72
C PRO A 85 11.38 0.53 -9.35
N GLY A 86 10.82 -0.38 -8.56
CA GLY A 86 9.57 -1.06 -8.84
C GLY A 86 8.53 -0.76 -7.76
N VAL A 87 7.26 -0.61 -8.12
CA VAL A 87 6.19 -0.28 -7.17
C VAL A 87 5.30 -1.48 -6.92
N ALA A 88 5.17 -1.87 -5.64
CA ALA A 88 4.26 -2.90 -5.19
C ALA A 88 3.04 -2.28 -4.51
N SER A 89 1.85 -2.44 -5.10
CA SER A 89 0.59 -1.95 -4.54
C SER A 89 -0.45 -3.06 -4.38
N ARG A 90 -1.52 -2.81 -3.61
CA ARG A 90 -2.57 -3.80 -3.32
C ARG A 90 -3.67 -3.72 -4.37
N GLY A 91 -3.79 -2.59 -5.06
CA GLY A 91 -4.88 -2.32 -6.00
C GLY A 91 -6.22 -2.25 -5.27
N TYR A 92 -6.35 -1.32 -4.32
CA TYR A 92 -7.62 -1.11 -3.62
C TYR A 92 -8.72 -0.74 -4.61
N GLY A 93 -9.93 -1.30 -4.43
CA GLY A 93 -11.09 -0.99 -5.27
C GLY A 93 -11.14 -1.67 -6.64
N ARG A 94 -10.20 -2.55 -6.98
CA ARG A 94 -10.21 -3.26 -8.27
C ARG A 94 -11.14 -4.49 -8.27
N GLU A 95 -11.65 -4.85 -9.45
CA GLU A 95 -12.61 -5.94 -9.65
C GLU A 95 -12.01 -7.34 -9.35
N ASP A 96 -10.81 -7.63 -9.82
CA ASP A 96 -10.13 -8.92 -9.63
C ASP A 96 -9.08 -8.87 -8.50
N ALA A 97 -9.46 -8.48 -7.27
CA ALA A 97 -8.54 -8.27 -6.14
C ALA A 97 -7.62 -9.45 -5.78
N ASP A 98 -7.95 -10.68 -6.18
CA ASP A 98 -7.18 -11.88 -5.87
C ASP A 98 -6.14 -12.28 -6.94
N LYS A 99 -6.19 -11.72 -8.16
CA LYS A 99 -5.27 -12.09 -9.25
C LYS A 99 -4.11 -11.10 -9.41
N PRO A 100 -2.83 -11.49 -9.28
CA PRO A 100 -1.74 -10.56 -9.50
C PRO A 100 -1.80 -9.95 -10.90
N LEU A 101 -1.53 -8.65 -11.01
CA LEU A 101 -1.58 -7.92 -12.28
C LEU A 101 -0.41 -6.94 -12.38
N TRP A 102 0.19 -6.87 -13.57
CA TRP A 102 1.11 -5.80 -13.94
C TRP A 102 0.30 -4.61 -14.42
N VAL A 103 0.55 -3.45 -13.84
CA VAL A 103 -0.16 -2.22 -14.19
C VAL A 103 0.69 -1.43 -15.16
N GLN A 104 0.08 -1.09 -16.29
CA GLN A 104 0.63 -0.21 -17.29
C GLN A 104 -0.17 1.11 -17.30
N ALA A 105 0.37 2.12 -17.97
CA ALA A 105 -0.22 3.45 -18.05
C ALA A 105 -1.63 3.46 -18.70
N ASP A 106 -1.92 2.49 -19.56
CA ASP A 106 -3.18 2.31 -20.27
C ASP A 106 -4.12 1.28 -19.60
N THR A 107 -3.68 0.68 -18.48
CA THR A 107 -4.49 -0.31 -17.76
C THR A 107 -5.75 0.36 -17.21
N PRO A 108 -6.96 -0.17 -17.47
CA PRO A 108 -8.18 0.38 -16.93
C PRO A 108 -8.15 0.44 -15.40
N THR A 109 -8.56 1.56 -14.82
CA THR A 109 -8.56 1.75 -13.35
C THR A 109 -9.44 0.73 -12.62
N ALA A 110 -10.54 0.28 -13.23
CA ALA A 110 -11.35 -0.82 -12.71
C ALA A 110 -10.55 -2.12 -12.46
N LYS A 111 -9.48 -2.35 -13.23
CA LYS A 111 -8.60 -3.53 -13.13
C LYS A 111 -7.33 -3.26 -12.32
N GLY A 112 -6.68 -2.12 -12.54
CA GLY A 112 -5.41 -1.77 -11.89
C GLY A 112 -5.56 -1.10 -10.52
N GLY A 113 -6.74 -0.54 -10.24
CA GLY A 113 -6.96 0.43 -9.17
C GLY A 113 -6.52 1.84 -9.60
N ASP A 114 -7.11 2.88 -9.00
CA ASP A 114 -6.82 4.27 -9.36
C ASP A 114 -5.37 4.67 -9.04
N GLU A 115 -4.89 4.37 -7.82
CA GLU A 115 -3.55 4.75 -7.38
C GLU A 115 -2.43 4.04 -8.18
N PRO A 116 -2.47 2.71 -8.40
CA PRO A 116 -1.41 2.03 -9.15
C PRO A 116 -1.35 2.45 -10.61
N VAL A 117 -2.51 2.68 -11.25
CA VAL A 117 -2.56 3.19 -12.64
C VAL A 117 -2.00 4.59 -12.71
N LEU A 118 -2.33 5.46 -11.75
CA LEU A 118 -1.78 6.81 -11.66
C LEU A 118 -0.26 6.79 -11.50
N ILE A 119 0.28 5.92 -10.65
CA ILE A 119 1.74 5.78 -10.47
C ILE A 119 2.39 5.28 -11.75
N ALA A 120 1.84 4.25 -12.38
CA ALA A 120 2.35 3.69 -13.63
C ALA A 120 2.35 4.74 -14.75
N TRP A 121 1.26 5.51 -14.87
CA TRP A 121 1.14 6.59 -15.85
C TRP A 121 2.12 7.74 -15.61
N LYS A 122 2.32 8.16 -14.35
CA LYS A 122 3.20 9.28 -14.02
C LYS A 122 4.68 8.96 -14.09
N THR A 123 5.06 7.76 -13.67
CA THR A 123 6.48 7.40 -13.48
C THR A 123 6.99 6.47 -14.58
N GLY A 124 6.12 5.69 -15.23
CA GLY A 124 6.51 4.70 -16.22
C GLY A 124 7.33 3.54 -15.66
N VAL A 125 7.43 3.39 -14.34
CA VAL A 125 8.17 2.29 -13.71
C VAL A 125 7.32 1.02 -13.66
N PRO A 126 7.93 -0.17 -13.49
CA PRO A 126 7.18 -1.39 -13.28
C PRO A 126 6.31 -1.29 -12.03
N VAL A 127 4.99 -1.39 -12.21
CA VAL A 127 4.02 -1.41 -11.12
C VAL A 127 3.33 -2.77 -11.08
N ARG A 128 3.34 -3.42 -9.91
CA ARG A 128 2.67 -4.70 -9.70
C ARG A 128 1.66 -4.59 -8.57
N VAL A 129 0.43 -5.01 -8.88
CA VAL A 129 -0.66 -5.10 -7.91
C VAL A 129 -0.90 -6.54 -7.49
N ASP A 130 -0.65 -6.83 -6.22
CA ASP A 130 -0.73 -8.17 -5.66
C ASP A 130 -1.19 -8.11 -4.20
N ARG A 131 -1.97 -9.10 -3.78
CA ARG A 131 -2.37 -9.28 -2.37
C ARG A 131 -1.21 -9.82 -1.53
N ASP A 132 -0.31 -10.62 -2.12
CA ASP A 132 0.93 -11.01 -1.47
C ASP A 132 2.06 -10.06 -1.87
N ARG A 133 2.42 -9.16 -0.96
CA ARG A 133 3.51 -8.19 -1.13
C ARG A 133 4.87 -8.83 -1.38
N VAL A 134 5.11 -10.03 -0.84
CA VAL A 134 6.37 -10.75 -1.08
C VAL A 134 6.41 -11.26 -2.51
N ALA A 135 5.30 -11.80 -3.02
CA ALA A 135 5.19 -12.22 -4.41
C ALA A 135 5.32 -11.04 -5.38
N ALA A 136 4.71 -9.89 -5.06
CA ALA A 136 4.89 -8.66 -5.83
C ALA A 136 6.36 -8.25 -5.93
N GLY A 137 7.05 -8.18 -4.78
CA GLY A 137 8.45 -7.78 -4.72
C GLY A 137 9.36 -8.74 -5.48
N LYS A 138 9.17 -10.05 -5.35
CA LYS A 138 9.93 -11.06 -6.11
C LYS A 138 9.80 -10.86 -7.61
N ALA A 139 8.58 -10.66 -8.10
CA ALA A 139 8.37 -10.46 -9.53
C ALA A 139 8.93 -9.13 -10.05
N LEU A 140 8.93 -8.08 -9.22
CA LEU A 140 9.58 -6.81 -9.57
C LEU A 140 11.10 -6.97 -9.68
N ILE A 141 11.71 -7.77 -8.80
CA ILE A 141 13.14 -8.10 -8.86
C ILE A 141 13.44 -8.92 -10.13
N GLU A 142 12.61 -9.92 -10.44
CA GLU A 142 12.73 -10.70 -11.68
C GLU A 142 12.59 -9.82 -12.93
N ALA A 143 11.79 -8.76 -12.86
CA ALA A 143 11.67 -7.74 -13.91
C ALA A 143 12.85 -6.75 -13.96
N GLY A 144 13.86 -6.90 -13.09
CA GLY A 144 15.08 -6.10 -13.09
C GLY A 144 15.06 -4.86 -12.18
N CYS A 145 14.11 -4.76 -11.25
CA CYS A 145 14.08 -3.68 -10.26
C CYS A 145 15.12 -3.94 -9.15
N ASP A 146 15.85 -2.89 -8.76
CA ASP A 146 16.90 -2.93 -7.73
C ASP A 146 16.50 -2.24 -6.42
N VAL A 147 15.29 -1.66 -6.36
CA VAL A 147 14.65 -1.12 -5.17
C VAL A 147 13.14 -1.26 -5.29
N ILE A 148 12.46 -1.63 -4.19
CA ILE A 148 11.00 -1.83 -4.18
C ILE A 148 10.35 -0.74 -3.32
N VAL A 149 9.38 -0.02 -3.88
CA VAL A 149 8.54 0.93 -3.16
C VAL A 149 7.15 0.32 -2.95
N CYS A 150 6.76 0.14 -1.70
CA CYS A 150 5.46 -0.40 -1.32
C CYS A 150 4.50 0.73 -0.96
N ASP A 151 3.48 0.94 -1.79
CA ASP A 151 2.39 1.86 -1.48
C ASP A 151 1.37 1.18 -0.54
N ASP A 152 1.06 1.85 0.57
CA ASP A 152 0.16 1.37 1.64
C ASP A 152 0.61 0.07 2.32
N GLY A 153 1.92 -0.08 2.54
CA GLY A 153 2.54 -1.29 3.08
C GLY A 153 2.48 -1.46 4.61
N LEU A 154 2.03 -0.46 5.37
CA LEU A 154 2.19 -0.43 6.84
C LEU A 154 1.61 -1.66 7.56
N GLN A 155 0.51 -2.22 7.05
CA GLN A 155 -0.15 -3.38 7.64
C GLN A 155 0.42 -4.74 7.16
N HIS A 156 1.34 -4.74 6.19
CA HIS A 156 1.93 -5.93 5.56
C HIS A 156 3.24 -6.36 6.23
N TYR A 157 3.17 -6.68 7.53
CA TYR A 157 4.31 -7.12 8.35
C TYR A 157 5.04 -8.40 7.88
N ARG A 158 4.51 -9.13 6.89
CA ARG A 158 5.14 -10.33 6.30
C ARG A 158 6.34 -9.98 5.42
N LEU A 159 6.33 -8.82 4.78
CA LEU A 159 7.45 -8.32 4.00
C LEU A 159 8.37 -7.53 4.95
N ALA A 160 9.65 -7.91 5.01
CA ALA A 160 10.63 -7.10 5.71
C ALA A 160 10.80 -5.79 4.94
N ARG A 161 10.79 -4.67 5.66
CA ARG A 161 10.99 -3.33 5.12
C ARG A 161 12.27 -2.78 5.72
N ASP A 162 13.06 -2.10 4.91
CA ASP A 162 14.33 -1.48 5.32
C ASP A 162 14.10 -0.03 5.75
N ILE A 163 13.19 0.66 5.06
CA ILE A 163 12.80 2.04 5.33
C ILE A 163 11.27 2.15 5.39
N GLU A 164 10.76 2.91 6.35
CA GLU A 164 9.34 3.24 6.51
C GLU A 164 9.20 4.77 6.52
N ILE A 165 8.32 5.29 5.66
CA ILE A 165 8.01 6.73 5.50
C ILE A 165 6.52 6.94 5.72
#